data_AF-A0A415GDP4-F1
#
_entry.id   AF-A0A415GDP4-F1
#
_cell.length_a   1.000
_cell.length_b   1.000
_cell.length_c   1.000
_cell.angle_alpha   90.00
_cell.angle_beta   90.00
_cell.angle_gamma   90.00
#
_symmetry.space_group_name_H-M   'P 1'
#
loop_
_entity.id
_entity.type
_entity.pdbx_description
1 polymer ?
#
loop_
_entity_poly.entity_id
_entity_poly.type
_entity_poly.pdbx_seq_one_letter_code
_entity_poly.pdbx_strand_id
1 'polypeptide(L)'
;MKLFERLFKHITLAFLLCFFAPSTASSPNNEPTLQADSIEISLLTCGPRQQVYSLYGHTAIRFQDKQTGRDIAINYGVFSFDQPFFVLRFVFGLTDYEMGIAPFDIFEWEYGPTGCGVRQQVLNLTAQEKMAIAQAVDRNMEPQNRVYRYNFFYDNCTTRARDIIANNLNGRIVYDTSTPQHLNTSTPQHHNTPAQYPTFRNLIHNYNETHRWARFGNDLLLGVKADYNTTFEQQQFLPERLCADFERAHIISADGTKRNLVSSSFWLFEPTTKQQSTQQTNMSILDVFSPLVTFSILSILTLIIAIVEYRRKRIIWVFDASIMLTTGACGLLLFAMIFSQHPTVSLNLQILLLNPINIFMLYSVTKAAHKNRIHWWTKAWSALILLLLAGSFLQSYAEGITIVALSLLLRNISNIYTFKNTGSKQPKA
;
A
#
# COMPACT_ATOMS: atom_id res chain seq x y z
N MET A 1 -44.46 20.03 -53.93
CA MET A 1 -44.34 18.55 -53.96
C MET A 1 -43.23 18.03 -54.85
N LYS A 2 -43.16 18.37 -56.16
CA LYS A 2 -42.15 17.81 -57.08
C LYS A 2 -40.67 18.09 -56.73
N LEU A 3 -40.39 19.21 -56.04
CA LEU A 3 -39.03 19.53 -55.58
C LEU A 3 -38.62 18.68 -54.36
N PHE A 4 -39.58 18.36 -53.50
CA PHE A 4 -39.37 17.57 -52.28
C PHE A 4 -39.15 16.09 -52.62
N GLU A 5 -39.87 15.55 -53.60
CA GLU A 5 -39.64 14.17 -54.09
C GLU A 5 -38.27 14.00 -54.76
N ARG A 6 -37.80 15.03 -55.48
CA ARG A 6 -36.45 15.01 -56.07
C ARG A 6 -35.39 15.10 -54.97
N LEU A 7 -35.54 16.00 -54.01
CA LEU A 7 -34.60 16.11 -52.90
C LEU A 7 -34.55 14.84 -52.04
N PHE A 8 -35.71 14.23 -51.77
CA PHE A 8 -35.81 12.97 -51.02
C PHE A 8 -35.17 11.79 -51.77
N LYS A 9 -35.32 11.69 -53.10
CA LYS A 9 -34.62 10.69 -53.92
C LYS A 9 -33.09 10.86 -53.93
N HIS A 10 -32.58 12.09 -53.93
CA HIS A 10 -31.13 12.31 -53.91
C HIS A 10 -30.54 12.08 -52.52
N ILE A 11 -31.27 12.42 -51.45
CA ILE A 11 -30.87 12.16 -50.06
C ILE A 11 -30.90 10.65 -49.78
N THR A 12 -31.94 9.92 -50.23
CA THR A 12 -32.00 8.44 -50.07
C THR A 12 -30.94 7.72 -50.90
N LEU A 13 -30.61 8.18 -52.09
CA LEU A 13 -29.53 7.60 -52.91
C LEU A 13 -28.14 7.88 -52.30
N ALA A 14 -27.92 9.08 -51.73
CA ALA A 14 -26.69 9.40 -50.99
C ALA A 14 -26.56 8.58 -49.70
N PHE A 15 -27.67 8.35 -48.99
CA PHE A 15 -27.69 7.51 -47.79
C PHE A 15 -27.41 6.03 -48.11
N LEU A 16 -27.95 5.51 -49.23
CA LEU A 16 -27.66 4.15 -49.71
C LEU A 16 -26.22 3.98 -50.21
N LEU A 17 -25.63 5.01 -50.83
CA LEU A 17 -24.21 4.97 -51.25
C LEU A 17 -23.23 5.03 -50.07
N CYS A 18 -23.62 5.62 -48.93
CA CYS A 18 -22.80 5.60 -47.71
C CYS A 18 -22.87 4.27 -46.94
N PHE A 19 -23.91 3.45 -47.13
CA PHE A 19 -24.03 2.13 -46.47
C PHE A 19 -23.45 0.97 -47.29
N PHE A 20 -23.14 1.17 -48.59
CA PHE A 20 -22.55 0.18 -49.48
C PHE A 20 -21.11 0.51 -49.92
N ALA A 21 -20.43 1.41 -49.23
CA ALA A 21 -18.97 1.44 -49.33
C ALA A 21 -18.45 0.14 -48.67
N PRO A 22 -17.73 -0.74 -49.39
CA PRO A 22 -17.06 -1.83 -48.73
C PRO A 22 -16.05 -1.21 -47.78
N SER A 23 -16.36 -1.22 -46.49
CA SER A 23 -15.36 -1.10 -45.45
C SER A 23 -14.46 -2.30 -45.63
N THR A 24 -13.41 -2.15 -46.42
CA THR A 24 -12.21 -2.96 -46.27
C THR A 24 -11.66 -2.60 -44.90
N ALA A 25 -12.26 -3.17 -43.86
CA ALA A 25 -11.55 -3.46 -42.64
C ALA A 25 -10.44 -4.41 -43.07
N SER A 26 -9.30 -3.83 -43.45
CA SER A 26 -8.04 -4.55 -43.37
C SER A 26 -7.94 -5.00 -41.92
N SER A 27 -8.23 -6.27 -41.66
CA SER A 27 -7.57 -6.95 -40.55
C SER A 27 -6.10 -6.54 -40.65
N PRO A 28 -5.47 -6.02 -39.58
CA PRO A 28 -4.03 -5.89 -39.60
C PRO A 28 -3.52 -7.29 -39.93
N ASN A 29 -2.90 -7.46 -41.10
CA ASN A 29 -2.11 -8.64 -41.35
C ASN A 29 -1.06 -8.63 -40.25
N ASN A 30 -1.20 -9.53 -39.28
CA ASN A 30 -0.22 -9.81 -38.23
C ASN A 30 0.98 -10.57 -38.82
N GLU A 31 1.45 -10.13 -39.99
CA GLU A 31 2.75 -10.53 -40.51
C GLU A 31 3.80 -9.73 -39.73
N PRO A 32 4.85 -10.38 -39.18
CA PRO A 32 5.93 -9.68 -38.49
C PRO A 32 6.57 -8.65 -39.44
N THR A 33 6.23 -7.38 -39.27
CA THR A 33 6.91 -6.29 -39.98
C THR A 33 8.34 -6.15 -39.46
N LEU A 34 9.30 -5.78 -40.32
CA LEU A 34 10.68 -5.41 -39.96
C LEU A 34 10.77 -4.44 -38.75
N GLN A 35 9.72 -3.66 -38.51
CA GLN A 35 9.57 -2.75 -37.38
C GLN A 35 9.48 -3.44 -36.00
N ALA A 36 9.02 -4.70 -35.93
CA ALA A 36 8.91 -5.40 -34.65
C ALA A 36 10.25 -6.00 -34.18
N ASP A 37 11.19 -6.21 -35.10
CA ASP A 37 12.55 -6.67 -34.80
C ASP A 37 13.41 -5.54 -34.21
N SER A 38 13.12 -4.28 -34.54
CA SER A 38 13.80 -3.11 -33.95
C SER A 38 13.31 -2.73 -32.55
N ILE A 39 12.14 -3.26 -32.13
CA ILE A 39 11.53 -2.96 -30.84
C ILE A 39 12.12 -3.85 -29.73
N GLU A 40 12.50 -3.23 -28.63
CA GLU A 40 12.90 -3.87 -27.38
C GLU A 40 11.96 -3.41 -26.26
N ILE A 41 11.40 -4.37 -25.52
CA ILE A 41 10.55 -4.08 -24.36
C ILE A 41 11.23 -4.67 -23.13
N SER A 42 11.38 -3.86 -22.10
CA SER A 42 12.03 -4.27 -20.85
C SER A 42 11.18 -3.94 -19.63
N LEU A 43 11.28 -4.77 -18.59
CA LEU A 43 10.82 -4.43 -17.25
C LEU A 43 11.94 -3.66 -16.53
N LEU A 44 11.62 -2.48 -16.00
CA LEU A 44 12.51 -1.69 -15.15
C LEU A 44 12.10 -1.88 -13.69
N THR A 45 13.06 -2.24 -12.84
CA THR A 45 12.87 -2.36 -11.40
C THR A 45 13.79 -1.37 -10.70
N CYS A 46 13.18 -0.35 -10.09
CA CYS A 46 13.88 0.69 -9.33
C CYS A 46 13.89 0.30 -7.86
N GLY A 47 15.07 0.34 -7.24
CA GLY A 47 15.22 0.04 -5.82
C GLY A 47 14.50 1.04 -4.90
N PRO A 48 14.30 0.68 -3.62
CA PRO A 48 13.78 1.57 -2.58
C PRO A 48 14.49 2.94 -2.50
N ARG A 49 13.75 3.98 -2.13
CA ARG A 49 14.28 5.33 -1.82
C ARG A 49 13.82 5.79 -0.43
N GLN A 50 14.35 6.93 0.03
CA GLN A 50 14.16 7.41 1.40
C GLN A 50 12.78 8.05 1.68
N GLN A 51 12.07 8.53 0.66
CA GLN A 51 10.74 9.11 0.86
C GLN A 51 9.69 8.01 1.10
N VAL A 52 8.73 8.27 1.99
CA VAL A 52 7.70 7.30 2.42
C VAL A 52 6.97 6.64 1.23
N TYR A 53 6.64 7.43 0.20
CA TYR A 53 5.94 6.93 -1.00
C TYR A 53 6.82 6.09 -1.94
N SER A 54 8.13 6.00 -1.68
CA SER A 54 9.11 5.32 -2.51
C SER A 54 9.93 4.26 -1.75
N LEU A 55 9.57 3.98 -0.49
CA LEU A 55 10.23 2.98 0.36
C LEU A 55 10.18 1.56 -0.21
N TYR A 56 9.23 1.28 -1.10
CA TYR A 56 8.99 -0.07 -1.65
C TYR A 56 9.57 -0.27 -3.05
N GLY A 57 10.26 0.74 -3.58
CA GLY A 57 10.75 0.75 -4.97
C GLY A 57 9.67 1.15 -5.97
N HIS A 58 9.97 0.97 -7.26
CA HIS A 58 9.05 1.27 -8.36
C HIS A 58 9.28 0.34 -9.55
N THR A 59 8.24 0.12 -10.36
CA THR A 59 8.32 -0.65 -11.61
C THR A 59 7.80 0.18 -12.77
N ALA A 60 8.50 0.10 -13.90
CA ALA A 60 8.11 0.71 -15.16
C ALA A 60 8.39 -0.25 -16.33
N ILE A 61 7.81 0.03 -17.50
CA ILE A 61 8.12 -0.69 -18.74
C ILE A 61 8.92 0.25 -19.64
N ARG A 62 10.09 -0.17 -20.12
CA ARG A 62 10.81 0.53 -21.19
C ARG A 62 10.33 0.02 -22.54
N PHE A 63 10.01 0.93 -23.45
CA PHE A 63 9.78 0.63 -24.85
C PHE A 63 10.82 1.39 -25.67
N GLN A 64 11.65 0.67 -26.42
CA GLN A 64 12.67 1.24 -27.28
C GLN A 64 12.49 0.71 -28.70
N ASP A 65 12.33 1.61 -29.67
CA ASP A 65 12.37 1.29 -31.10
C ASP A 65 13.66 1.87 -31.71
N LYS A 66 14.59 0.97 -32.03
CA LYS A 66 15.92 1.32 -32.56
C LYS A 66 15.86 1.88 -33.99
N GLN A 67 14.78 1.66 -34.73
CA GLN A 67 14.62 2.15 -36.09
C GLN A 67 14.15 3.61 -36.10
N THR A 68 13.19 3.95 -35.25
CA THR A 68 12.64 5.33 -35.17
C THR A 68 13.35 6.21 -34.14
N GLY A 69 14.17 5.61 -33.27
CA GLY A 69 14.82 6.29 -32.15
C GLY A 69 13.89 6.59 -30.98
N ARG A 70 12.66 6.06 -30.99
CA ARG A 70 11.69 6.26 -29.91
C ARG A 70 12.10 5.43 -28.70
N ASP A 71 12.40 6.09 -27.58
CA ASP A 71 12.76 5.43 -26.32
C ASP A 71 12.00 6.08 -25.17
N ILE A 72 11.12 5.30 -24.52
CA ILE A 72 10.18 5.81 -23.52
C ILE A 72 10.09 4.88 -22.30
N ALA A 73 9.88 5.48 -21.14
CA ALA A 73 9.51 4.80 -19.91
C ALA A 73 7.99 4.96 -19.68
N ILE A 74 7.30 3.84 -19.59
CA ILE A 74 5.88 3.74 -19.30
C ILE A 74 5.72 3.46 -17.81
N ASN A 75 5.12 4.41 -17.11
CA ASN A 75 4.90 4.39 -15.68
C ASN A 75 3.41 4.22 -15.38
N TYR A 76 3.13 3.42 -14.35
CA TYR A 76 1.82 3.38 -13.71
C TYR A 76 1.98 3.95 -12.32
N GLY A 77 0.96 4.65 -11.84
CA GLY A 77 1.00 5.21 -10.49
C GLY A 77 1.52 6.65 -10.44
N VAL A 78 1.35 7.42 -11.52
CA VAL A 78 1.57 8.87 -11.49
C VAL A 78 0.41 9.54 -10.77
N PHE A 79 0.69 10.46 -9.84
CA PHE A 79 -0.33 11.20 -9.10
C PHE A 79 0.10 12.65 -8.85
N SER A 80 -0.84 13.50 -8.46
CA SER A 80 -0.58 14.89 -8.05
C SER A 80 -1.24 15.21 -6.72
N PHE A 81 -0.51 15.94 -5.86
CA PHE A 81 -1.02 16.47 -4.60
C PHE A 81 -1.99 17.65 -4.79
N ASP A 82 -2.00 18.28 -5.97
CA ASP A 82 -2.86 19.43 -6.29
C ASP A 82 -4.30 19.03 -6.62
N GLN A 83 -4.59 17.73 -6.63
CA GLN A 83 -5.93 17.21 -6.85
C GLN A 83 -6.90 17.71 -5.75
N PRO A 84 -8.12 18.14 -6.11
CA PRO A 84 -9.11 18.59 -5.14
C PRO A 84 -9.35 17.56 -4.04
N PHE A 85 -9.30 18.00 -2.78
CA PHE A 85 -9.49 17.17 -1.60
C PHE A 85 -8.53 15.97 -1.51
N PHE A 86 -7.30 16.08 -2.04
CA PHE A 86 -6.32 14.99 -2.06
C PHE A 86 -6.23 14.23 -0.74
N VAL A 87 -6.07 14.92 0.39
CA VAL A 87 -5.95 14.28 1.72
C VAL A 87 -7.19 13.46 2.08
N LEU A 88 -8.39 14.00 1.84
CA LEU A 88 -9.65 13.30 2.13
C LEU A 88 -9.80 12.08 1.24
N ARG A 89 -9.53 12.25 -0.07
CA ARG A 89 -9.55 11.15 -1.04
C ARG A 89 -8.53 10.09 -0.67
N PHE A 90 -7.34 10.48 -0.25
CA PHE A 90 -6.30 9.57 0.19
C PHE A 90 -6.75 8.78 1.42
N VAL A 91 -7.30 9.42 2.46
CA VAL A 91 -7.80 8.71 3.65
C VAL A 91 -8.85 7.64 3.29
N PHE A 92 -9.75 7.94 2.37
CA PHE A 92 -10.78 7.00 1.93
C PHE A 92 -10.33 6.04 0.81
N GLY A 93 -9.06 6.04 0.41
CA GLY A 93 -8.56 5.19 -0.68
C GLY A 93 -9.26 5.52 -2.01
N LEU A 94 -9.59 6.79 -2.23
CA LEU A 94 -10.28 7.33 -3.42
C LEU A 94 -9.35 8.16 -4.32
N THR A 95 -8.04 8.03 -4.13
CA THR A 95 -7.04 8.69 -4.98
C THR A 95 -6.94 7.97 -6.30
N ASP A 96 -7.23 8.71 -7.37
CA ASP A 96 -7.01 8.21 -8.73
C ASP A 96 -5.58 8.52 -9.14
N TYR A 97 -4.97 7.53 -9.78
CA TYR A 97 -3.62 7.59 -10.31
C TYR A 97 -3.70 7.37 -11.82
N GLU A 98 -2.63 7.74 -12.50
CA GLU A 98 -2.57 7.74 -13.95
C GLU A 98 -1.42 6.90 -14.47
N MET A 99 -1.62 6.35 -15.65
CA MET A 99 -0.52 5.95 -16.52
C MET A 99 0.14 7.20 -17.10
N GLY A 100 1.46 7.25 -17.02
CA GLY A 100 2.29 8.30 -17.60
C GLY A 100 3.37 7.73 -18.51
N ILE A 101 3.66 8.41 -19.61
CA ILE A 101 4.77 8.08 -20.50
C ILE A 101 5.74 9.25 -20.49
N ALA A 102 7.01 8.96 -20.27
CA ALA A 102 8.09 9.94 -20.35
C ALA A 102 9.16 9.46 -21.33
N PRO A 103 9.85 10.37 -22.03
CA PRO A 103 11.12 10.07 -22.70
C PRO A 103 12.09 9.38 -21.73
N PHE A 104 12.85 8.39 -22.23
CA PHE A 104 13.69 7.57 -21.35
C PHE A 104 14.83 8.36 -20.69
N ASP A 105 15.36 9.39 -21.34
CA ASP A 105 16.36 10.31 -20.77
C ASP A 105 15.85 11.05 -19.53
N ILE A 106 14.55 11.39 -19.47
CA ILE A 106 13.91 11.96 -18.28
C ILE A 106 13.86 10.94 -17.14
N PHE A 107 13.57 9.68 -17.44
CA PHE A 107 13.62 8.60 -16.44
C PHE A 107 15.06 8.41 -15.92
N GLU A 108 16.05 8.42 -16.79
CA GLU A 108 17.47 8.34 -16.40
C GLU A 108 17.88 9.53 -15.54
N TRP A 109 17.43 10.74 -15.88
CA TRP A 109 17.67 11.94 -15.08
C TRP A 109 17.03 11.86 -13.70
N GLU A 110 15.83 11.28 -13.57
CA GLU A 110 15.17 11.10 -12.28
C GLU A 110 15.87 10.04 -11.42
N TYR A 111 16.22 8.89 -11.98
CA TYR A 111 16.68 7.73 -11.20
C TYR A 111 18.20 7.64 -11.06
N GLY A 112 18.96 8.03 -12.08
CA GLY A 112 20.43 7.94 -12.11
C GLY A 112 21.11 8.59 -10.90
N PRO A 113 20.76 9.84 -10.51
CA PRO A 113 21.38 10.52 -9.37
C PRO A 113 20.99 9.95 -7.99
N THR A 114 19.93 9.12 -7.91
CA THR A 114 19.38 8.68 -6.61
C THR A 114 20.22 7.62 -5.92
N GLY A 115 21.00 6.85 -6.70
CA GLY A 115 21.77 5.71 -6.21
C GLY A 115 20.94 4.52 -5.73
N CYS A 116 19.62 4.49 -5.98
CA CYS A 116 18.74 3.38 -5.55
C CYS A 116 18.97 2.07 -6.32
N GLY A 117 19.70 2.14 -7.44
CA GLY A 117 19.85 1.05 -8.39
C GLY A 117 18.61 0.89 -9.26
N VAL A 118 18.82 0.63 -10.54
CA VAL A 118 17.77 0.29 -11.51
C VAL A 118 18.20 -0.93 -12.30
N ARG A 119 17.43 -2.01 -12.18
CA ARG A 119 17.65 -3.24 -12.96
C ARG A 119 16.74 -3.23 -14.18
N GLN A 120 17.30 -3.52 -15.35
CA GLN A 120 16.56 -3.69 -16.60
C GLN A 120 16.55 -5.17 -16.97
N GLN A 121 15.35 -5.72 -17.19
CA GLN A 121 15.13 -7.06 -17.71
C GLN A 121 14.52 -6.97 -19.10
N VAL A 122 15.32 -7.27 -20.12
CA VAL A 122 14.86 -7.34 -21.51
C VAL A 122 14.00 -8.57 -21.66
N LEU A 123 12.79 -8.40 -22.20
CA LEU A 123 11.82 -9.49 -22.35
C LEU A 123 12.01 -10.18 -23.69
N ASN A 124 11.99 -11.52 -23.68
CA ASN A 124 12.19 -12.36 -24.85
C ASN A 124 10.92 -12.47 -25.72
N LEU A 125 10.32 -11.37 -26.13
CA LEU A 125 9.00 -11.32 -26.76
C LEU A 125 9.06 -11.57 -28.28
N THR A 126 8.01 -12.20 -28.82
CA THR A 126 7.83 -12.27 -30.28
C THR A 126 7.40 -10.92 -30.86
N ALA A 127 7.56 -10.73 -32.16
CA ALA A 127 7.10 -9.54 -32.87
C ALA A 127 5.62 -9.22 -32.58
N GLN A 128 4.76 -10.25 -32.60
CA GLN A 128 3.33 -10.11 -32.35
C GLN A 128 3.04 -9.65 -30.91
N GLU A 129 3.76 -10.17 -29.92
CA GLU A 129 3.59 -9.79 -28.51
C GLU A 129 4.07 -8.37 -28.24
N LYS A 130 5.19 -7.96 -28.87
CA LYS A 130 5.67 -6.56 -28.78
C LYS A 130 4.62 -5.60 -29.32
N MET A 131 4.02 -5.92 -30.46
CA MET A 131 2.96 -5.10 -31.06
C MET A 131 1.68 -5.10 -30.21
N ALA A 132 1.30 -6.25 -29.63
CA ALA A 132 0.14 -6.33 -28.73
C ALA A 132 0.34 -5.47 -27.47
N ILE A 133 1.52 -5.50 -26.85
CA ILE A 133 1.85 -4.63 -25.71
C ILE A 133 1.83 -3.16 -26.12
N ALA A 134 2.40 -2.79 -27.28
CA ALA A 134 2.36 -1.42 -27.78
C ALA A 134 0.92 -0.91 -27.95
N GLN A 135 0.05 -1.72 -28.56
CA GLN A 135 -1.37 -1.40 -28.71
C GLN A 135 -2.10 -1.30 -27.37
N ALA A 136 -1.77 -2.15 -26.39
CA ALA A 136 -2.34 -2.07 -25.04
C ALA A 136 -1.90 -0.79 -24.31
N VAL A 137 -0.66 -0.37 -24.48
CA VAL A 137 -0.12 0.90 -23.97
C VAL A 137 -0.85 2.08 -24.60
N ASP A 138 -1.02 2.09 -25.92
CA ASP A 138 -1.75 3.17 -26.63
C ASP A 138 -3.22 3.24 -26.16
N ARG A 139 -3.88 2.08 -26.01
CA ARG A 139 -5.25 2.00 -25.48
C ARG A 139 -5.34 2.53 -24.05
N ASN A 140 -4.40 2.17 -23.18
CA ASN A 140 -4.38 2.67 -21.81
C ASN A 140 -4.11 4.18 -21.75
N MET A 141 -3.44 4.76 -22.74
CA MET A 141 -3.19 6.20 -22.81
C MET A 141 -4.42 7.02 -23.22
N GLU A 142 -5.47 6.38 -23.73
CA GLU A 142 -6.75 7.04 -24.03
C GLU A 142 -7.35 7.66 -22.75
N PRO A 143 -8.00 8.85 -22.83
CA PRO A 143 -8.50 9.57 -21.66
C PRO A 143 -9.41 8.72 -20.74
N GLN A 144 -10.20 7.82 -21.30
CA GLN A 144 -11.10 6.93 -20.56
C GLN A 144 -10.39 5.78 -19.82
N ASN A 145 -9.16 5.43 -20.19
CA ASN A 145 -8.44 4.26 -19.65
C ASN A 145 -7.21 4.65 -18.82
N ARG A 146 -6.72 5.89 -18.95
CA ARG A 146 -5.48 6.35 -18.31
C ARG A 146 -5.58 6.42 -16.80
N VAL A 147 -6.74 6.81 -16.29
CA VAL A 147 -7.00 7.05 -14.88
C VAL A 147 -7.55 5.78 -14.24
N TYR A 148 -7.00 5.37 -13.10
CA TYR A 148 -7.45 4.19 -12.37
C TYR A 148 -7.36 4.38 -10.86
N ARG A 149 -8.09 3.55 -10.12
CA ARG A 149 -8.05 3.56 -8.67
C ARG A 149 -6.84 2.79 -8.15
N TYR A 150 -5.89 3.50 -7.56
CA TYR A 150 -4.70 2.87 -7.02
C TYR A 150 -5.00 2.06 -5.76
N ASN A 151 -4.46 0.84 -5.70
CA ASN A 151 -4.47 -0.02 -4.54
C ASN A 151 -3.07 -0.57 -4.27
N PHE A 152 -2.51 -0.24 -3.11
CA PHE A 152 -1.12 -0.55 -2.81
C PHE A 152 -0.76 -2.05 -2.90
N PHE A 153 -1.66 -2.98 -2.53
CA PHE A 153 -1.38 -4.42 -2.57
C PHE A 153 -1.86 -5.12 -3.83
N TYR A 154 -2.92 -4.63 -4.47
CA TYR A 154 -3.61 -5.37 -5.53
C TYR A 154 -3.58 -4.69 -6.91
N ASP A 155 -3.36 -3.38 -6.95
CA ASP A 155 -3.45 -2.59 -8.18
C ASP A 155 -2.50 -1.38 -8.13
N ASN A 156 -1.22 -1.64 -8.37
CA ASN A 156 -0.14 -0.67 -8.22
C ASN A 156 0.77 -0.63 -9.46
N CYS A 157 1.88 0.12 -9.39
CA CYS A 157 2.81 0.26 -10.51
C CYS A 157 3.37 -1.09 -11.01
N THR A 158 3.69 -1.98 -10.07
CA THR A 158 4.23 -3.31 -10.31
C THR A 158 3.20 -4.26 -10.91
N THR A 159 2.01 -4.35 -10.30
CA THR A 159 0.97 -5.27 -10.79
C THR A 159 0.44 -4.83 -12.14
N ARG A 160 0.27 -3.52 -12.39
CA ARG A 160 -0.12 -3.00 -13.71
C ARG A 160 0.91 -3.30 -14.80
N ALA A 161 2.19 -3.12 -14.50
CA ALA A 161 3.25 -3.45 -15.45
C ALA A 161 3.28 -4.97 -15.75
N ARG A 162 3.20 -5.81 -14.71
CA ARG A 162 3.09 -7.26 -14.86
C ARG A 162 1.91 -7.66 -15.72
N ASP A 163 0.72 -7.14 -15.40
CA ASP A 163 -0.53 -7.54 -16.04
C ASP A 163 -0.56 -7.09 -17.51
N ILE A 164 -0.01 -5.93 -17.83
CA ILE A 164 0.13 -5.48 -19.23
C ILE A 164 1.04 -6.39 -20.03
N ILE A 165 2.14 -6.85 -19.44
CA ILE A 165 3.01 -7.82 -20.09
C ILE A 165 2.27 -9.15 -20.23
N ALA A 166 1.80 -9.73 -19.12
CA ALA A 166 1.22 -11.07 -19.07
C ALA A 166 -0.04 -11.24 -19.94
N ASN A 167 -0.92 -10.23 -19.97
CA ASN A 167 -2.18 -10.29 -20.72
C ASN A 167 -2.03 -10.13 -22.23
N ASN A 168 -0.84 -9.75 -22.71
CA ASN A 168 -0.56 -9.51 -24.13
C ASN A 168 0.46 -10.49 -24.71
N LEU A 169 0.70 -11.61 -24.03
CA LEU A 169 1.51 -12.73 -24.53
C LEU A 169 0.66 -13.71 -25.33
N ASN A 170 1.27 -14.37 -26.32
CA ASN A 170 0.66 -15.50 -27.01
C ASN A 170 0.96 -16.81 -26.27
N GLY A 171 0.43 -16.93 -25.05
CA GLY A 171 0.73 -18.03 -24.15
C GLY A 171 0.48 -17.64 -22.69
N ARG A 172 1.16 -18.31 -21.77
CA ARG A 172 1.10 -17.97 -20.34
C ARG A 172 2.48 -17.96 -19.70
N ILE A 173 2.64 -17.08 -18.72
CA ILE A 173 3.81 -17.07 -17.84
C ILE A 173 3.70 -18.23 -16.85
N VAL A 174 4.77 -19.00 -16.71
CA VAL A 174 4.93 -20.05 -15.71
C VAL A 174 6.17 -19.75 -14.90
N TYR A 175 6.00 -19.62 -13.59
CA TYR A 175 7.07 -19.36 -12.65
C TYR A 175 7.64 -20.67 -12.11
N ASP A 176 8.95 -20.74 -11.94
CA ASP A 176 9.57 -21.79 -11.14
C ASP A 176 9.37 -21.46 -9.65
N THR A 177 8.37 -22.11 -9.03
CA THR A 177 7.92 -21.80 -7.66
C THR A 177 8.78 -22.45 -6.57
N SER A 178 9.90 -23.10 -6.89
CA SER A 178 10.75 -23.83 -5.93
C SER A 178 11.58 -22.94 -4.99
N THR A 179 11.31 -21.63 -4.92
CA THR A 179 12.21 -20.65 -4.28
C THR A 179 12.03 -20.47 -2.77
N PRO A 180 13.10 -20.51 -1.97
CA PRO A 180 13.06 -20.15 -0.54
C PRO A 180 12.67 -18.69 -0.25
N GLN A 181 12.95 -17.74 -1.15
CA GLN A 181 12.77 -16.30 -0.93
C GLN A 181 11.29 -15.88 -0.77
N HIS A 182 10.35 -16.71 -1.21
CA HIS A 182 8.92 -16.49 -1.02
C HIS A 182 8.42 -17.03 0.30
N LEU A 183 9.18 -17.90 0.97
CA LEU A 183 8.72 -18.53 2.20
C LEU A 183 9.21 -17.73 3.41
N ASN A 184 8.42 -17.80 4.48
CA ASN A 184 8.72 -17.14 5.73
C ASN A 184 9.88 -17.87 6.42
N THR A 185 11.09 -17.31 6.36
CA THR A 185 12.31 -17.84 7.00
C THR A 185 12.60 -17.18 8.34
N SER A 186 11.83 -16.15 8.73
CA SER A 186 12.07 -15.28 9.89
C SER A 186 11.46 -15.79 11.20
N THR A 187 10.54 -16.76 11.12
CA THR A 187 9.94 -17.40 12.31
C THR A 187 10.67 -18.71 12.58
N PRO A 188 11.08 -19.04 13.83
CA PRO A 188 11.67 -20.33 14.14
C PRO A 188 10.72 -21.43 13.66
N GLN A 189 11.09 -22.13 12.60
CA GLN A 189 10.32 -23.26 12.12
C GLN A 189 10.50 -24.37 13.15
N HIS A 190 9.49 -24.59 13.98
CA HIS A 190 9.36 -25.89 14.63
C HIS A 190 9.33 -26.93 13.51
N HIS A 191 10.14 -27.98 13.63
CA HIS A 191 10.50 -28.96 12.59
C HIS A 191 9.32 -29.65 11.84
N ASN A 192 8.06 -29.37 12.20
CA ASN A 192 6.86 -30.02 11.65
C ASN A 192 5.81 -29.04 11.08
N THR A 193 6.14 -27.77 10.84
CA THR A 193 5.18 -26.80 10.25
C THR A 193 5.37 -26.67 8.74
N PRO A 194 4.31 -26.75 7.91
CA PRO A 194 4.43 -26.51 6.47
C PRO A 194 5.01 -25.13 6.21
N ALA A 195 5.92 -25.06 5.25
CA ALA A 195 6.56 -23.81 4.90
C ALA A 195 5.52 -22.86 4.29
N GLN A 196 5.40 -21.66 4.84
CA GLN A 196 4.28 -20.75 4.62
C GLN A 196 4.75 -19.45 3.97
N TYR A 197 3.95 -18.89 3.06
CA TYR A 197 4.21 -17.57 2.50
C TYR A 197 4.04 -16.47 3.57
N PRO A 198 4.88 -15.41 3.58
CA PRO A 198 4.78 -14.30 4.51
C PRO A 198 3.48 -13.52 4.29
N THR A 199 3.10 -12.76 5.31
CA THR A 199 1.93 -11.86 5.26
C THR A 199 2.27 -10.56 4.54
N PHE A 200 1.26 -9.78 4.13
CA PHE A 200 1.49 -8.44 3.59
C PHE A 200 2.30 -7.56 4.56
N ARG A 201 1.98 -7.64 5.86
CA ARG A 201 2.69 -6.88 6.91
C ARG A 201 4.17 -7.27 7.00
N ASN A 202 4.48 -8.57 6.99
CA ASN A 202 5.86 -9.03 7.01
C ASN A 202 6.64 -8.54 5.78
N LEU A 203 6.00 -8.57 4.61
CA LEU A 203 6.61 -8.12 3.36
C LEU A 203 6.97 -6.64 3.37
N ILE A 204 6.08 -5.77 3.84
CA ILE A 204 6.36 -4.33 3.92
C ILE A 204 7.36 -3.99 5.03
N HIS A 205 7.43 -4.79 6.10
CA HIS A 205 8.37 -4.57 7.21
C HIS A 205 9.83 -4.70 6.79
N ASN A 206 10.12 -5.53 5.79
CA ASN A 206 11.46 -5.65 5.21
C ASN A 206 11.95 -4.34 4.54
N TYR A 207 11.04 -3.43 4.17
CA TYR A 207 11.37 -2.18 3.50
C TYR A 207 11.36 -0.95 4.44
N ASN A 208 10.73 -1.06 5.61
CA ASN A 208 10.60 0.05 6.55
C ASN A 208 11.12 -0.25 7.96
N GLU A 209 11.96 -1.27 8.11
CA GLU A 209 12.58 -1.66 9.39
C GLU A 209 13.32 -0.50 10.06
N THR A 210 14.04 0.29 9.25
CA THR A 210 14.83 1.44 9.69
C THR A 210 13.98 2.72 9.75
N HIS A 211 12.85 2.79 9.07
CA HIS A 211 11.91 3.92 9.08
C HIS A 211 10.79 3.70 10.10
N ARG A 212 11.16 3.58 11.39
CA ARG A 212 10.25 3.11 12.46
C ARG A 212 8.95 3.90 12.58
N TRP A 213 8.98 5.23 12.41
CA TRP A 213 7.76 6.05 12.45
C TRP A 213 6.86 5.84 11.23
N ALA A 214 7.43 5.59 10.04
CA ALA A 214 6.66 5.23 8.86
C ALA A 214 6.03 3.83 9.03
N ARG A 215 6.80 2.88 9.58
CA ARG A 215 6.29 1.56 9.97
C ARG A 215 5.15 1.66 10.97
N PHE A 216 5.32 2.44 12.04
CA PHE A 216 4.26 2.69 13.02
C PHE A 216 3.00 3.26 12.37
N GLY A 217 3.14 4.26 11.49
CA GLY A 217 2.01 4.84 10.77
C GLY A 217 1.27 3.82 9.89
N ASN A 218 2.01 3.00 9.14
CA ASN A 218 1.43 1.92 8.36
C ASN A 218 0.72 0.90 9.27
N ASP A 219 1.39 0.47 10.34
CA ASP A 219 0.85 -0.55 11.23
C ASP A 219 -0.36 -0.05 12.02
N LEU A 220 -0.44 1.24 12.29
CA LEU A 220 -1.59 1.88 12.93
C LEU A 220 -2.84 1.74 12.05
N LEU A 221 -2.69 1.86 10.73
CA LEU A 221 -3.80 1.83 9.76
C LEU A 221 -4.14 0.40 9.30
N LEU A 222 -3.14 -0.44 9.10
CA LEU A 222 -3.31 -1.82 8.61
C LEU A 222 -4.02 -2.71 9.64
N GLY A 223 -5.10 -3.35 9.20
CA GLY A 223 -5.91 -4.24 10.01
C GLY A 223 -5.55 -5.73 9.88
N VAL A 224 -6.43 -6.59 10.40
CA VAL A 224 -6.25 -8.06 10.50
C VAL A 224 -5.86 -8.70 9.18
N LYS A 225 -6.44 -8.24 8.05
CA LYS A 225 -6.20 -8.82 6.73
C LYS A 225 -4.75 -8.65 6.25
N ALA A 226 -3.99 -7.69 6.80
CA ALA A 226 -2.58 -7.53 6.49
C ALA A 226 -1.71 -8.66 7.08
N ASP A 227 -2.24 -9.37 8.09
CA ASP A 227 -1.58 -10.47 8.80
C ASP A 227 -1.99 -11.85 8.26
N TYR A 228 -2.73 -11.92 7.15
CA TYR A 228 -2.96 -13.18 6.43
C TYR A 228 -1.82 -13.48 5.47
N ASN A 229 -1.54 -14.77 5.29
CA ASN A 229 -0.53 -15.23 4.35
C ASN A 229 -0.89 -14.82 2.95
N THR A 230 0.12 -14.34 2.23
CA THR A 230 -0.02 -14.04 0.81
C THR A 230 -0.03 -15.32 -0.02
N THR A 231 -0.52 -15.23 -1.26
CA THR A 231 -0.19 -16.19 -2.32
C THR A 231 1.08 -15.76 -3.05
N PHE A 232 1.64 -16.64 -3.89
CA PHE A 232 2.81 -16.32 -4.72
C PHE A 232 2.60 -15.04 -5.55
N GLU A 233 1.47 -14.93 -6.25
CA GLU A 233 1.15 -13.79 -7.12
C GLU A 233 0.91 -12.51 -6.32
N GLN A 234 0.33 -12.63 -5.13
CA GLN A 234 0.12 -11.49 -4.24
C GLN A 234 1.44 -10.85 -3.79
N GLN A 235 2.54 -11.59 -3.74
CA GLN A 235 3.85 -11.02 -3.36
C GLN A 235 4.46 -10.16 -4.46
N GLN A 236 4.00 -10.30 -5.70
CA GLN A 236 4.47 -9.53 -6.87
C GLN A 236 3.98 -8.08 -6.88
N PHE A 237 3.24 -7.64 -5.85
CA PHE A 237 2.99 -6.21 -5.65
C PHE A 237 4.29 -5.43 -5.42
N LEU A 238 5.35 -6.12 -4.94
CA LEU A 238 6.68 -5.55 -4.73
C LEU A 238 7.56 -5.67 -5.97
N PRO A 239 8.18 -4.57 -6.44
CA PRO A 239 9.04 -4.53 -7.61
C PRO A 239 10.13 -5.60 -7.64
N GLU A 240 10.90 -5.74 -6.55
CA GLU A 240 12.02 -6.68 -6.49
C GLU A 240 11.57 -8.14 -6.55
N ARG A 241 10.40 -8.46 -6.00
CA ARG A 241 9.82 -9.81 -6.06
C ARG A 241 9.37 -10.14 -7.47
N LEU A 242 8.64 -9.24 -8.12
CA LEU A 242 8.28 -9.41 -9.53
C LEU A 242 9.53 -9.61 -10.39
N CYS A 243 10.56 -8.80 -10.16
CA CYS A 243 11.82 -8.88 -10.89
C CYS A 243 12.51 -10.25 -10.71
N ALA A 244 12.60 -10.74 -9.47
CA ALA A 244 13.15 -12.07 -9.17
C ALA A 244 12.31 -13.23 -9.72
N ASP A 245 11.00 -13.04 -9.82
CA ASP A 245 10.08 -14.00 -10.42
C ASP A 245 10.22 -14.04 -11.94
N PHE A 246 10.27 -12.88 -12.59
CA PHE A 246 10.44 -12.76 -14.03
C PHE A 246 11.76 -13.37 -14.52
N GLU A 247 12.83 -13.21 -13.74
CA GLU A 247 14.16 -13.77 -14.03
C GLU A 247 14.10 -15.31 -14.23
N ARG A 248 13.17 -15.98 -13.54
CA ARG A 248 13.05 -17.44 -13.51
C ARG A 248 11.73 -17.92 -14.11
N ALA A 249 11.04 -17.02 -14.82
CA ALA A 249 9.80 -17.33 -15.48
C ALA A 249 10.04 -17.79 -16.91
N HIS A 250 9.12 -18.62 -17.39
CA HIS A 250 9.07 -19.06 -18.77
C HIS A 250 7.72 -18.72 -19.38
N ILE A 251 7.71 -18.44 -20.68
CA ILE A 251 6.51 -18.37 -21.48
C ILE A 251 6.30 -19.74 -22.11
N ILE A 252 5.12 -20.31 -21.87
CA ILE A 252 4.62 -21.47 -22.59
C ILE A 252 3.62 -20.94 -23.62
N SER A 253 4.04 -20.97 -24.89
CA SER A 253 3.23 -20.53 -26.02
C SER A 253 2.02 -21.44 -26.25
N ALA A 254 1.06 -20.99 -27.05
CA ALA A 254 -0.14 -21.78 -27.40
C ALA A 254 0.20 -23.12 -28.12
N ASP A 255 1.32 -23.17 -28.84
CA ASP A 255 1.84 -24.37 -29.51
C ASP A 255 2.65 -25.30 -28.57
N GLY A 256 2.79 -24.95 -27.29
CA GLY A 256 3.54 -25.69 -26.30
C GLY A 256 5.04 -25.38 -26.26
N THR A 257 5.55 -24.49 -27.12
CA THR A 257 6.95 -24.08 -27.08
C THR A 257 7.28 -23.34 -25.78
N LYS A 258 8.42 -23.68 -25.17
CA LYS A 258 8.90 -23.08 -23.92
C LYS A 258 10.07 -22.17 -24.21
N ARG A 259 9.99 -20.91 -23.78
CA ARG A 259 11.11 -19.94 -23.81
C ARG A 259 11.19 -19.17 -22.50
N ASN A 260 12.38 -18.70 -22.13
CA ASN A 260 12.53 -17.83 -20.96
C ASN A 260 11.78 -16.52 -21.18
N LEU A 261 11.16 -15.98 -20.13
CA LEU A 261 10.48 -14.68 -20.19
C LEU A 261 11.50 -13.55 -20.35
N VAL A 262 12.60 -13.62 -19.62
CA VAL A 262 13.71 -12.64 -19.67
C VAL A 262 14.81 -13.18 -20.57
N SER A 263 15.25 -12.38 -21.54
CA SER A 263 16.38 -12.70 -22.42
C SER A 263 17.72 -12.26 -21.83
N SER A 264 17.74 -11.10 -21.17
CA SER A 264 18.93 -10.57 -20.50
C SER A 264 18.55 -9.63 -19.36
N SER A 265 19.36 -9.63 -18.31
CA SER A 265 19.14 -8.86 -17.08
C SER A 265 20.44 -8.15 -16.71
N PHE A 266 20.40 -6.83 -16.49
CA PHE A 266 21.58 -6.04 -16.12
C PHE A 266 21.20 -4.81 -15.29
N TRP A 267 22.17 -4.27 -14.57
CA TRP A 267 22.03 -2.98 -13.89
C TRP A 267 22.16 -1.85 -14.90
N LEU A 268 21.09 -1.09 -15.11
CA LEU A 268 21.13 0.17 -15.84
C LEU A 268 21.87 1.22 -14.99
N PHE A 269 21.55 1.27 -13.70
CA PHE A 269 22.28 2.01 -12.68
C PHE A 269 22.58 1.06 -11.53
N GLU A 270 23.86 0.95 -11.14
CA GLU A 270 24.21 0.14 -9.98
C GLU A 270 23.77 0.81 -8.68
N PRO A 271 23.25 0.04 -7.70
CA PRO A 271 22.92 0.57 -6.39
C PRO A 271 24.19 1.08 -5.72
N THR A 272 24.19 2.34 -5.29
CA THR A 272 25.36 2.95 -4.66
C THR A 272 25.30 2.75 -3.14
N THR A 273 26.44 2.41 -2.52
CA THR A 273 26.56 2.27 -1.05
C THR A 273 26.13 3.52 -0.28
N LYS A 274 26.06 4.69 -0.93
CA LYS A 274 25.59 5.95 -0.35
C LYS A 274 24.18 5.87 0.27
N GLN A 275 23.27 5.05 -0.27
CA GLN A 275 21.94 4.90 0.34
C GLN A 275 21.97 4.03 1.60
N GLN A 276 22.85 3.02 1.67
CA GLN A 276 23.09 2.25 2.89
C GLN A 276 23.80 3.09 3.97
N SER A 277 24.67 4.03 3.58
CA SER A 277 25.44 4.84 4.52
C SER A 277 24.78 6.16 4.96
N THR A 278 23.77 6.67 4.25
CA THR A 278 22.94 7.80 4.75
C THR A 278 22.10 7.43 5.98
N GLN A 279 21.95 6.15 6.30
CA GLN A 279 21.34 5.69 7.56
C GLN A 279 22.27 5.85 8.78
N GLN A 280 23.57 6.12 8.60
CA GLN A 280 24.55 5.81 9.64
C GLN A 280 25.44 6.96 10.11
N THR A 281 25.19 8.20 9.70
CA THR A 281 26.08 9.32 10.07
C THR A 281 25.51 10.32 11.06
N ASN A 282 24.19 10.39 11.27
CA ASN A 282 23.60 11.19 12.35
C ASN A 282 22.35 10.49 12.89
N MET A 283 22.38 10.00 14.14
CA MET A 283 21.14 9.58 14.82
C MET A 283 20.19 10.77 14.83
N SER A 284 19.06 10.66 14.13
CA SER A 284 18.02 11.66 14.20
C SER A 284 17.37 11.61 15.58
N ILE A 285 16.82 12.74 16.05
CA ILE A 285 15.96 12.76 17.25
C ILE A 285 14.84 11.73 17.11
N LEU A 286 14.34 11.49 15.89
CA LEU A 286 13.31 10.50 15.60
C LEU A 286 13.78 9.04 15.78
N ASP A 287 15.08 8.77 15.66
CA ASP A 287 15.65 7.44 15.88
C ASP A 287 15.82 7.16 17.38
N VAL A 288 16.24 8.20 18.13
CA VAL A 288 16.33 8.15 19.60
C VAL A 288 14.93 7.98 20.21
N PHE A 289 13.97 8.79 19.76
CA PHE A 289 12.56 8.69 20.13
C PHE A 289 11.78 7.80 19.15
N SER A 290 12.21 6.54 19.02
CA SER A 290 11.43 5.55 18.29
C SER A 290 10.01 5.39 18.88
N PRO A 291 9.04 4.84 18.12
CA PRO A 291 7.68 4.63 18.63
C PRO A 291 7.66 3.86 19.95
N LEU A 292 8.40 2.75 20.06
CA LEU A 292 8.47 1.97 21.29
C LEU A 292 8.97 2.80 22.49
N VAL A 293 10.04 3.59 22.31
CA VAL A 293 10.59 4.44 23.37
C VAL A 293 9.57 5.49 23.78
N THR A 294 8.97 6.17 22.81
CA THR A 294 7.96 7.22 23.05
C THR A 294 6.75 6.68 23.82
N PHE A 295 6.21 5.55 23.39
CA PHE A 295 5.07 4.92 24.04
C PHE A 295 5.43 4.26 25.37
N SER A 296 6.66 3.80 25.55
CA SER A 296 7.15 3.34 26.85
C SER A 296 7.27 4.49 27.86
N ILE A 297 7.78 5.65 27.45
CA ILE A 297 7.79 6.87 28.29
C ILE A 297 6.37 7.26 28.68
N LEU A 298 5.44 7.25 27.73
CA LEU A 298 4.02 7.52 28.00
C LEU A 298 3.44 6.53 29.01
N SER A 299 3.72 5.24 28.86
CA SER A 299 3.26 4.21 29.79
C SER A 299 3.86 4.35 31.19
N ILE A 300 5.16 4.68 31.30
CA ILE A 300 5.81 4.95 32.58
C ILE A 300 5.17 6.18 33.25
N LEU A 301 4.97 7.27 32.51
CA LEU A 301 4.29 8.47 32.99
C LEU A 301 2.87 8.15 33.49
N THR A 302 2.13 7.35 32.73
CA THR A 302 0.78 6.88 33.07
C THR A 302 0.76 6.15 34.43
N LEU A 303 1.74 5.28 34.66
CA LEU A 303 1.89 4.53 35.91
C LEU A 303 2.32 5.43 37.07
N ILE A 304 3.26 6.36 36.85
CA ILE A 304 3.69 7.34 37.87
C ILE A 304 2.49 8.16 38.34
N ILE A 305 1.68 8.67 37.40
CA ILE A 305 0.47 9.45 37.72
C ILE A 305 -0.50 8.57 38.52
N ALA A 306 -0.75 7.33 38.10
CA ALA A 306 -1.62 6.40 38.84
C ALA A 306 -1.13 6.15 40.28
N ILE A 307 0.18 6.01 40.51
CA ILE A 307 0.78 5.85 41.84
C ILE A 307 0.59 7.13 42.68
N VAL A 308 0.82 8.30 42.08
CA VAL A 308 0.65 9.60 42.75
C VAL A 308 -0.82 9.80 43.14
N GLU A 309 -1.77 9.48 42.26
CA GLU A 309 -3.21 9.57 42.54
C GLU A 309 -3.63 8.62 43.66
N TYR A 310 -3.13 7.38 43.64
CA TYR A 310 -3.37 6.41 44.70
C TYR A 310 -2.86 6.91 46.07
N ARG A 311 -1.65 7.48 46.10
CA ARG A 311 -1.05 8.05 47.33
C ARG A 311 -1.76 9.31 47.81
N ARG A 312 -2.11 10.22 46.91
CA ARG A 312 -2.74 11.52 47.22
C ARG A 312 -4.26 11.42 47.38
N LYS A 313 -4.87 10.29 47.02
CA LYS A 313 -6.34 10.07 47.00
C LYS A 313 -7.11 11.14 46.21
N ARG A 314 -6.45 11.73 45.21
CA ARG A 314 -7.00 12.78 44.35
C ARG A 314 -6.63 12.46 42.91
N ILE A 315 -7.61 12.55 42.03
CA ILE A 315 -7.45 12.22 40.61
C ILE A 315 -7.05 13.45 39.81
N ILE A 316 -6.14 13.24 38.87
CA ILE A 316 -5.60 14.21 37.92
C ILE A 316 -6.38 14.02 36.62
N TRP A 317 -7.64 14.46 36.64
CA TRP A 317 -8.58 14.28 35.53
C TRP A 317 -8.11 14.90 34.20
N VAL A 318 -7.21 15.90 34.25
CA VAL A 318 -6.62 16.54 33.06
C VAL A 318 -5.80 15.53 32.24
N PHE A 319 -5.11 14.60 32.90
CA PHE A 319 -4.36 13.56 32.21
C PHE A 319 -5.29 12.55 31.53
N ASP A 320 -6.37 12.14 32.20
CA ASP A 320 -7.38 11.27 31.57
C ASP A 320 -8.05 11.97 30.39
N ALA A 321 -8.31 13.27 30.51
CA ALA A 321 -8.86 14.08 29.44
C ALA A 321 -7.94 14.13 28.22
N SER A 322 -6.63 14.33 28.41
CA SER A 322 -5.67 14.37 27.32
C SER A 322 -5.52 13.02 26.63
N ILE A 323 -5.46 11.92 27.39
CA ILE A 323 -5.44 10.55 26.84
C ILE A 323 -6.72 10.25 26.05
N MET A 324 -7.89 10.60 26.57
CA MET A 324 -9.16 10.37 25.87
C MET A 324 -9.25 11.22 24.59
N LEU A 325 -8.74 12.45 24.61
CA LEU A 325 -8.69 13.30 23.43
C LEU A 325 -7.79 12.70 22.34
N THR A 326 -6.57 12.28 22.68
CA THR A 326 -5.61 11.74 21.71
C THR A 326 -6.05 10.38 21.18
N THR A 327 -6.43 9.44 22.06
CA THR A 327 -6.93 8.12 21.64
C THR A 327 -8.23 8.23 20.85
N GLY A 328 -9.11 9.19 21.18
CA GLY A 328 -10.33 9.44 20.42
C GLY A 328 -10.07 10.09 19.06
N ALA A 329 -9.09 10.99 18.94
CA ALA A 329 -8.69 11.57 17.66
C ALA A 329 -8.11 10.51 16.72
N CYS A 330 -7.21 9.66 17.23
CA CYS A 330 -6.74 8.49 16.48
C CYS A 330 -7.90 7.53 16.16
N GLY A 331 -8.86 7.38 17.06
CA GLY A 331 -10.05 6.57 16.83
C GLY A 331 -10.98 7.09 15.75
N LEU A 332 -11.09 8.41 15.56
CA LEU A 332 -11.81 8.99 14.42
C LEU A 332 -11.13 8.64 13.10
N LEU A 333 -9.79 8.65 13.06
CA LEU A 333 -9.04 8.21 11.89
C LEU A 333 -9.31 6.73 11.58
N LEU A 334 -9.21 5.84 12.57
CA LEU A 334 -9.51 4.41 12.38
C LEU A 334 -10.98 4.16 12.03
N PHE A 335 -11.90 4.95 12.58
CA PHE A 335 -13.31 4.90 12.21
C PHE A 335 -13.52 5.28 10.74
N ALA A 336 -12.83 6.31 10.23
CA ALA A 336 -12.86 6.65 8.82
C ALA A 336 -12.33 5.50 7.94
N MET A 337 -11.29 4.78 8.41
CA MET A 337 -10.72 3.63 7.69
C MET A 337 -11.70 2.48 7.49
N ILE A 338 -12.75 2.34 8.32
CA ILE A 338 -13.81 1.35 8.12
C ILE A 338 -14.50 1.53 6.76
N PHE A 339 -14.61 2.77 6.29
CA PHE A 339 -15.25 3.15 5.02
C PHE A 339 -14.24 3.39 3.89
N SER A 340 -12.95 3.19 4.16
CA SER A 340 -11.89 3.40 3.17
C SER A 340 -11.81 2.23 2.19
N GLN A 341 -11.47 2.54 0.93
CA GLN A 341 -11.18 1.55 -0.10
C GLN A 341 -9.71 1.09 -0.09
N HIS A 342 -8.89 1.61 0.83
CA HIS A 342 -7.55 1.09 1.05
C HIS A 342 -7.62 -0.41 1.39
N PRO A 343 -6.66 -1.20 0.88
CA PRO A 343 -6.66 -2.62 1.17
C PRO A 343 -6.37 -2.85 2.66
N THR A 344 -7.01 -3.87 3.23
CA THR A 344 -6.77 -4.41 4.58
C THR A 344 -6.98 -3.48 5.79
N VAL A 345 -7.41 -2.23 5.62
CA VAL A 345 -7.58 -1.27 6.74
C VAL A 345 -8.92 -1.34 7.48
N SER A 346 -9.98 -1.86 6.85
CA SER A 346 -11.36 -1.70 7.35
C SER A 346 -11.67 -2.48 8.62
N LEU A 347 -10.98 -3.60 8.87
CA LEU A 347 -11.09 -4.38 10.11
C LEU A 347 -9.78 -4.27 10.88
N ASN A 348 -9.69 -3.27 11.77
CA ASN A 348 -8.50 -2.99 12.56
C ASN A 348 -8.85 -2.97 14.06
N LEU A 349 -8.33 -3.95 14.81
CA LEU A 349 -8.63 -4.12 16.23
C LEU A 349 -8.10 -2.98 17.10
N GLN A 350 -7.11 -2.20 16.63
CA GLN A 350 -6.56 -1.05 17.36
C GLN A 350 -7.62 0.01 17.70
N ILE A 351 -8.75 0.04 16.98
CA ILE A 351 -9.90 0.91 17.29
C ILE A 351 -10.52 0.65 18.69
N LEU A 352 -10.29 -0.54 19.26
CA LEU A 352 -10.77 -0.89 20.59
C LEU A 352 -10.08 -0.04 21.69
N LEU A 353 -8.78 0.25 21.52
CA LEU A 353 -8.04 1.18 22.37
C LEU A 353 -8.19 2.62 21.88
N LEU A 354 -7.90 2.85 20.60
CA LEU A 354 -7.99 4.13 19.91
C LEU A 354 -9.43 4.32 19.46
N ASN A 355 -10.30 4.67 20.41
CA ASN A 355 -11.73 4.59 20.22
C ASN A 355 -12.37 5.96 19.99
N PRO A 356 -13.10 6.20 18.88
CA PRO A 356 -13.72 7.50 18.60
C PRO A 356 -14.71 7.95 19.69
N ILE A 357 -15.31 7.01 20.43
CA ILE A 357 -16.22 7.29 21.54
C ILE A 357 -15.51 8.05 22.68
N ASN A 358 -14.18 7.95 22.80
CA ASN A 358 -13.43 8.72 23.79
C ASN A 358 -13.61 10.24 23.63
N ILE A 359 -13.73 10.75 22.39
CA ILE A 359 -14.02 12.18 22.17
C ILE A 359 -15.43 12.52 22.66
N PHE A 360 -16.43 11.72 22.31
CA PHE A 360 -17.82 11.98 22.67
C PHE A 360 -18.07 11.86 24.18
N MET A 361 -17.35 10.94 24.85
CA MET A 361 -17.46 10.72 26.29
C MET A 361 -16.55 11.62 27.13
N LEU A 362 -15.64 12.38 26.50
CA LEU A 362 -14.63 13.21 27.17
C LEU A 362 -15.24 14.12 28.24
N TYR A 363 -16.24 14.92 27.87
CA TYR A 363 -16.90 15.84 28.81
C TYR A 363 -17.59 15.11 29.97
N SER A 364 -18.33 14.04 29.67
CA SER A 364 -19.09 13.29 30.68
C SER A 364 -18.17 12.57 31.68
N VAL A 365 -17.07 11.98 31.19
CA VAL A 365 -16.08 11.30 32.02
C VAL A 365 -15.33 12.29 32.90
N THR A 366 -14.86 13.41 32.33
CA THR A 366 -14.16 14.46 33.10
C THR A 366 -15.05 15.11 34.14
N LYS A 367 -16.32 15.40 33.81
CA LYS A 367 -17.33 15.89 34.76
C LYS A 367 -17.60 14.90 35.89
N ALA A 368 -17.68 13.61 35.59
CA ALA A 368 -17.84 12.57 36.62
C ALA A 368 -16.61 12.50 37.54
N ALA A 369 -15.40 12.54 36.96
CA ALA A 369 -14.15 12.53 37.70
C ALA A 369 -14.03 13.76 38.64
N HIS A 370 -14.42 14.95 38.17
CA HIS A 370 -14.46 16.16 39.00
C HIS A 370 -15.44 16.04 40.18
N LYS A 371 -16.51 15.25 40.02
CA LYS A 371 -17.48 14.95 41.10
C LYS A 371 -17.08 13.73 41.95
N ASN A 372 -15.84 13.28 41.83
CA ASN A 372 -15.31 12.07 42.45
C ASN A 372 -16.13 10.80 42.17
N ARG A 373 -16.63 10.64 40.94
CA ARG A 373 -17.38 9.46 40.50
C ARG A 373 -16.72 8.81 39.29
N ILE A 374 -16.79 7.49 39.21
CA ILE A 374 -16.38 6.75 38.02
C ILE A 374 -17.52 6.74 36.99
N HIS A 375 -17.22 7.11 35.75
CA HIS A 375 -18.18 7.02 34.65
C HIS A 375 -18.24 5.58 34.11
N TRP A 376 -19.39 5.13 33.61
CA TRP A 376 -19.56 3.77 33.07
C TRP A 376 -18.61 3.51 31.89
N TRP A 377 -18.34 4.55 31.08
CA TRP A 377 -17.44 4.48 29.93
C TRP A 377 -16.04 3.98 30.31
N THR A 378 -15.50 4.37 31.47
CA THR A 378 -14.18 3.89 31.91
C THR A 378 -14.16 2.37 32.08
N LYS A 379 -15.26 1.76 32.54
CA LYS A 379 -15.39 0.30 32.66
C LYS A 379 -15.55 -0.36 31.28
N ALA A 380 -16.39 0.22 30.42
CA ALA A 380 -16.58 -0.27 29.06
C ALA A 380 -15.28 -0.23 28.26
N TRP A 381 -14.54 0.88 28.32
CA TRP A 381 -13.26 1.03 27.65
C TRP A 381 -12.20 0.05 28.18
N SER A 382 -12.15 -0.23 29.50
CA SER A 382 -11.31 -1.31 30.03
C SER A 382 -11.64 -2.68 29.44
N ALA A 383 -12.93 -2.99 29.24
CA ALA A 383 -13.33 -4.24 28.60
C ALA A 383 -12.88 -4.27 27.12
N LEU A 384 -12.98 -3.16 26.39
CA LEU A 384 -12.46 -3.05 25.03
C LEU A 384 -10.93 -3.21 24.97
N ILE A 385 -10.20 -2.65 25.93
CA ILE A 385 -8.75 -2.83 26.03
C ILE A 385 -8.39 -4.30 26.29
N LEU A 386 -9.14 -5.00 27.15
CA LEU A 386 -8.96 -6.44 27.34
C LEU A 386 -9.22 -7.23 26.05
N LEU A 387 -10.26 -6.87 25.29
CA LEU A 387 -10.53 -7.47 23.98
C LEU A 387 -9.42 -7.17 22.96
N LEU A 388 -8.85 -5.96 22.96
CA LEU A 388 -7.67 -5.64 22.14
C LEU A 388 -6.50 -6.55 22.51
N LEU A 389 -6.18 -6.65 23.80
CA LEU A 389 -5.05 -7.47 24.27
C LEU A 389 -5.26 -8.94 23.93
N ALA A 390 -6.49 -9.44 24.06
CA ALA A 390 -6.84 -10.77 23.57
C ALA A 390 -6.65 -10.84 22.05
N GLY A 391 -7.11 -9.86 21.27
CA GLY A 391 -7.02 -9.85 19.82
C GLY A 391 -5.59 -9.85 19.23
N SER A 392 -4.53 -9.76 20.04
CA SER A 392 -3.15 -9.79 19.55
C SER A 392 -2.75 -11.12 18.91
N PHE A 393 -3.52 -12.20 19.12
CA PHE A 393 -3.32 -13.46 18.37
C PHE A 393 -3.86 -13.40 16.93
N LEU A 394 -4.72 -12.42 16.61
CA LEU A 394 -5.32 -12.25 15.28
C LEU A 394 -4.63 -11.17 14.45
N GLN A 395 -4.16 -10.10 15.09
CA GLN A 395 -3.60 -8.94 14.40
C GLN A 395 -2.33 -8.47 15.11
N SER A 396 -1.31 -8.16 14.33
CA SER A 396 -0.13 -7.45 14.81
C SER A 396 -0.44 -5.95 14.94
N TYR A 397 -0.16 -5.37 16.11
CA TYR A 397 -0.43 -3.96 16.37
C TYR A 397 0.78 -3.08 16.09
N ALA A 398 0.53 -1.79 15.91
CA ALA A 398 1.60 -0.81 15.79
C ALA A 398 2.49 -0.82 17.05
N GLU A 399 3.78 -0.59 16.84
CA GLU A 399 4.79 -0.61 17.89
C GLU A 399 4.39 0.28 19.08
N GLY A 400 4.43 -0.27 20.29
CA GLY A 400 4.07 0.43 21.53
C GLY A 400 2.58 0.41 21.91
N ILE A 401 1.66 0.07 21.01
CA ILE A 401 0.20 0.04 21.30
C ILE A 401 -0.13 -0.92 22.45
N THR A 402 0.46 -2.12 22.47
CA THR A 402 0.25 -3.09 23.55
C THR A 402 0.72 -2.57 24.90
N ILE A 403 1.84 -1.85 24.94
CA ILE A 403 2.41 -1.28 26.19
C ILE A 403 1.53 -0.12 26.70
N VAL A 404 1.01 0.71 25.79
CA VAL A 404 0.04 1.76 26.15
C VAL A 404 -1.25 1.14 26.66
N ALA A 405 -1.79 0.13 25.95
CA ALA A 405 -3.00 -0.59 26.34
C ALA A 405 -2.89 -1.17 27.76
N LEU A 406 -1.79 -1.85 28.09
CA LEU A 406 -1.55 -2.39 29.42
C LEU A 406 -1.48 -1.29 30.50
N SER A 407 -0.77 -0.20 30.24
CA SER A 407 -0.65 0.90 31.20
C SER A 407 -2.00 1.59 31.46
N LEU A 408 -2.81 1.79 30.42
CA LEU A 408 -4.13 2.40 30.51
C LEU A 408 -5.15 1.47 31.16
N LEU A 409 -5.05 0.15 30.93
CA LEU A 409 -5.86 -0.83 31.64
C LEU A 409 -5.58 -0.77 33.15
N LEU A 410 -4.31 -0.79 33.56
CA LEU A 410 -3.92 -0.67 34.96
C LEU A 410 -4.39 0.65 35.57
N ARG A 411 -4.24 1.76 34.84
CA ARG A 411 -4.75 3.07 35.26
C ARG A 411 -6.26 3.07 35.45
N ASN A 412 -7.03 2.55 34.50
CA ASN A 412 -8.49 2.49 34.61
C ASN A 412 -8.92 1.62 35.81
N ILE A 413 -8.26 0.50 36.04
CA ILE A 413 -8.48 -0.36 37.20
C ILE A 413 -8.19 0.40 38.50
N SER A 414 -7.04 1.09 38.59
CA SER A 414 -6.68 1.92 39.76
C SER A 414 -7.73 3.00 40.04
N ASN A 415 -8.22 3.69 39.01
CA ASN A 415 -9.27 4.70 39.13
C ASN A 415 -10.58 4.09 39.66
N ILE A 416 -10.98 2.91 39.15
CA ILE A 416 -12.16 2.19 39.63
C ILE A 416 -12.05 1.83 41.12
N TYR A 417 -10.89 1.34 41.57
CA TYR A 417 -10.65 1.02 42.99
C TYR A 417 -10.60 2.27 43.88
N THR A 418 -9.90 3.31 43.45
CA THR A 418 -9.75 4.56 44.21
C THR A 418 -11.10 5.22 44.47
N PHE A 419 -12.00 5.25 43.48
CA PHE A 419 -13.34 5.82 43.64
C PHE A 419 -14.28 4.95 44.51
N LYS A 420 -14.16 3.62 44.45
CA LYS A 420 -14.91 2.74 45.37
C LYS A 420 -14.57 3.03 46.84
N ASN A 421 -13.30 3.31 47.14
CA ASN A 421 -12.81 3.52 48.50
C ASN A 421 -13.01 4.94 49.04
N THR A 422 -13.25 5.94 48.18
CA THR A 422 -13.58 7.31 48.61
C THR A 422 -15.09 7.50 48.84
N GLY A 423 -15.95 6.78 48.12
CA GLY A 423 -17.40 6.79 48.33
C GLY A 423 -17.87 6.19 49.67
N SER A 424 -17.04 5.38 50.35
CA SER A 424 -17.34 4.82 51.67
C SER A 424 -17.01 5.75 52.85
N LYS A 425 -16.45 6.94 52.58
CA LYS A 425 -16.12 7.95 53.58
C LYS A 425 -17.02 9.19 53.49
N GLN A 426 -18.35 9.01 53.43
CA GLN A 426 -19.23 10.08 53.91
C GLN A 426 -19.22 10.05 55.44
N PRO A 427 -18.90 11.15 56.14
CA PRO A 427 -19.21 11.23 57.55
C PRO A 427 -20.72 11.11 57.69
N LYS A 428 -21.17 10.17 58.53
CA LYS A 428 -22.54 10.21 59.04
C LYS A 428 -22.71 11.58 59.70
N ALA A 429 -23.80 12.26 59.31
CA ALA A 429 -24.23 13.54 59.87
C ALA A 429 -24.33 13.48 61.40
#